data_AF-A0A9D4KS36-F1
#
_entry.id   AF-A0A9D4KS36-F1
#
_cell.length_a   1.000
_cell.length_b   1.000
_cell.length_c   1.000
_cell.angle_alpha   90.00
_cell.angle_beta   90.00
_cell.angle_gamma   90.00
#
_symmetry.space_group_name_H-M   'P 1'
#
loop_
_entity.id
_entity.type
_entity.pdbx_description
1 polymer ?
#
loop_
_entity_poly.entity_id
_entity_poly.type
_entity_poly.pdbx_seq_one_letter_code
_entity_poly.pdbx_strand_id
1 'polypeptide(L)'
;MHDTMFHFVYLLGKDDKGWSMYIDYKRSWFLHNDKHTDRTDGGIQVSSVIGVLLDLHHRTLSYFVNGESQGPIAFSNLCGVYFPAVSINRNIQVTLHTGLTPPIETSDSDESAV
;
A
#
# COMPACT_ATOMS: atom_id res chain seq x y z
N MET A 1 -5.28 -33.15 17.68
CA MET A 1 -5.80 -32.58 16.42
C MET A 1 -4.78 -31.55 15.98
N HIS A 2 -4.08 -31.84 14.89
CA HIS A 2 -2.98 -31.03 14.40
C HIS A 2 -3.53 -29.71 13.89
N ASP A 3 -3.20 -28.64 14.60
CA ASP A 3 -3.34 -27.28 14.11
C ASP A 3 -2.50 -27.19 12.82
N THR A 4 -3.20 -27.08 11.70
CA THR A 4 -2.62 -26.94 10.37
C THR A 4 -1.84 -25.64 10.32
N MET A 5 -0.55 -25.77 10.64
CA MET A 5 0.59 -25.09 10.04
C MET A 5 0.19 -24.39 8.71
N PHE A 6 -0.24 -23.14 8.82
CA PHE A 6 -0.14 -22.18 7.73
C PHE A 6 1.36 -21.95 7.52
N HIS A 7 1.97 -22.84 6.74
CA HIS A 7 3.36 -22.75 6.34
C HIS A 7 3.52 -21.46 5.51
N PHE A 8 3.94 -20.39 6.19
CA PHE A 8 4.55 -19.15 5.69
C PHE A 8 4.34 -18.85 4.20
N VAL A 9 3.24 -18.18 3.88
CA VAL A 9 3.29 -17.22 2.77
C VAL A 9 4.18 -16.09 3.27
N TYR A 10 5.37 -15.92 2.69
CA TYR A 10 6.24 -14.77 2.97
C TYR A 10 5.60 -13.53 2.37
N LEU A 11 4.63 -12.97 3.12
CA LEU A 11 4.03 -11.68 2.81
C LEU A 11 5.10 -10.60 2.94
N LEU A 12 5.09 -9.64 2.02
CA LEU A 12 5.88 -8.43 2.18
C LEU A 12 5.51 -7.77 3.52
N GLY A 13 6.51 -7.27 4.25
CA GLY A 13 6.30 -6.67 5.57
C GLY A 13 6.20 -7.65 6.74
N LYS A 14 6.39 -8.95 6.49
CA LYS A 14 6.56 -9.93 7.58
C LYS A 14 7.88 -9.74 8.33
N ASP A 15 8.90 -9.22 7.67
CA ASP A 15 10.19 -8.85 8.29
C ASP A 15 10.35 -7.32 8.38
N ASP A 16 11.51 -6.89 8.87
CA ASP A 16 11.89 -5.48 9.03
C ASP A 16 12.40 -4.83 7.72
N LYS A 17 12.37 -5.56 6.59
CA LYS A 17 12.86 -5.10 5.28
C LYS A 17 11.75 -4.71 4.33
N GLY A 18 10.52 -5.15 4.60
CA GLY A 18 9.33 -4.77 3.84
C GLY A 18 8.47 -3.72 4.55
N TRP A 19 7.99 -2.74 3.78
CA TRP A 19 6.89 -1.86 4.16
C TRP A 19 5.80 -2.05 3.12
N SER A 20 4.61 -2.46 3.54
CA SER A 20 3.59 -2.94 2.62
C SER A 20 2.18 -2.59 3.04
N MET A 21 1.26 -2.70 2.09
CA MET A 21 -0.16 -2.83 2.34
C MET A 21 -0.60 -4.24 1.92
N TYR A 22 -1.22 -4.97 2.84
CA TYR A 22 -1.99 -6.16 2.51
C TYR A 22 -3.45 -5.74 2.28
N ILE A 23 -4.04 -6.18 1.17
CA ILE A 23 -5.42 -5.82 0.80
C ILE A 23 -6.17 -7.03 0.25
N ASP A 24 -7.40 -7.21 0.73
CA ASP A 24 -8.35 -8.20 0.23
C ASP A 24 -9.55 -7.52 -0.45
N TYR A 25 -10.62 -8.27 -0.73
CA TYR A 25 -11.82 -7.74 -1.40
C TYR A 25 -12.70 -6.83 -0.54
N LYS A 26 -12.42 -6.72 0.77
CA LYS A 26 -13.20 -5.94 1.74
C LYS A 26 -12.40 -4.80 2.36
N ARG A 27 -11.11 -5.00 2.58
CA ARG A 27 -10.31 -4.15 3.47
C ARG A 27 -8.81 -4.30 3.26
N SER A 28 -8.06 -3.34 3.80
CA SER A 28 -6.61 -3.35 3.84
C SER A 28 -6.04 -3.12 5.24
N TRP A 29 -4.76 -3.44 5.39
CA TRP A 29 -3.91 -3.10 6.53
C TRP A 29 -2.52 -2.77 6.04
N PHE A 30 -1.82 -1.92 6.78
CA PHE A 30 -0.39 -1.76 6.61
C PHE A 30 0.36 -2.84 7.39
N LEU A 31 1.43 -3.34 6.80
CA LEU A 31 2.21 -4.45 7.36
C LEU A 31 3.72 -4.16 7.24
N HIS A 32 4.40 -4.19 8.38
CA HIS A 32 5.85 -4.08 8.53
C HIS A 32 6.28 -4.78 9.83
N ASN A 33 7.35 -5.57 9.79
CA ASN A 33 7.86 -6.32 10.93
C ASN A 33 6.78 -7.16 11.64
N ASP A 34 5.95 -7.85 10.86
CA ASP A 34 4.82 -8.69 11.29
C ASP A 34 3.70 -7.91 12.04
N LYS A 35 3.80 -6.59 12.10
CA LYS A 35 2.81 -5.73 12.76
C LYS A 35 1.80 -5.19 11.75
N HIS A 36 0.53 -5.47 12.01
CA HIS A 36 -0.60 -4.94 11.26
C HIS A 36 -1.09 -3.64 11.90
N THR A 37 -1.24 -2.57 11.12
CA THR A 37 -1.79 -1.29 11.57
C THR A 37 -2.84 -0.76 10.59
N ASP A 38 -3.62 0.24 11.06
CA ASP A 38 -4.49 1.08 10.22
C ASP A 38 -5.42 0.32 9.29
N ARG A 39 -6.25 -0.55 9.89
CA ARG A 39 -7.30 -1.26 9.16
C ARG A 39 -8.21 -0.25 8.46
N THR A 40 -8.29 -0.35 7.13
CA THR A 40 -9.13 0.52 6.30
C THR A 40 -10.15 -0.31 5.53
N ASP A 41 -11.42 0.11 5.55
CA ASP A 41 -12.47 -0.52 4.74
C ASP A 41 -12.39 -0.06 3.28
N GLY A 42 -12.89 -0.90 2.37
CA GLY A 42 -12.66 -0.74 0.95
C GLY A 42 -11.54 -1.67 0.50
N GLY A 43 -11.85 -2.56 -0.42
CA GLY A 43 -10.92 -3.57 -0.92
C GLY A 43 -10.71 -3.46 -2.42
N ILE A 44 -10.23 -4.54 -3.01
CA ILE A 44 -9.98 -4.64 -4.45
C ILE A 44 -10.86 -5.69 -5.14
N GLN A 45 -11.04 -5.50 -6.43
CA GLN A 45 -11.63 -6.48 -7.34
C GLN A 45 -10.82 -6.54 -8.64
N VAL A 46 -11.21 -7.43 -9.56
CA VAL A 46 -10.61 -7.46 -10.90
C VAL A 46 -10.74 -6.07 -11.54
N SER A 47 -9.66 -5.61 -12.17
CA SER A 47 -9.51 -4.27 -12.74
C SER A 47 -9.31 -3.12 -11.75
N SER A 48 -9.25 -3.37 -10.44
CA SER A 48 -8.78 -2.35 -9.49
C SER A 48 -7.31 -2.00 -9.75
N VAL A 49 -6.97 -0.72 -9.57
CA VAL A 49 -5.60 -0.19 -9.68
C VAL A 49 -5.10 0.18 -8.29
N ILE A 50 -3.93 -0.35 -7.90
CA ILE A 50 -3.23 0.07 -6.69
C ILE A 50 -2.18 1.11 -7.06
N GLY A 51 -2.30 2.30 -6.48
CA GLY A 51 -1.26 3.33 -6.50
C GLY A 51 -0.34 3.18 -5.30
N VAL A 52 0.95 3.39 -5.51
CA VAL A 52 1.96 3.41 -4.45
C VAL A 52 2.79 4.68 -4.62
N LEU A 53 2.74 5.56 -3.62
CA LEU A 53 3.52 6.80 -3.61
C LEU A 53 4.60 6.70 -2.54
N LEU A 54 5.84 6.54 -2.98
CA LEU A 54 7.03 6.70 -2.14
C LEU A 54 7.54 8.13 -2.31
N ASP A 55 7.31 8.96 -1.30
CA ASP A 55 7.84 10.33 -1.28
C ASP A 55 9.09 10.37 -0.40
N LEU A 56 10.26 10.50 -1.04
CA LEU A 56 11.54 10.58 -0.34
C LEU A 56 11.87 11.98 0.19
N HIS A 57 11.16 13.03 -0.27
CA HIS A 57 11.30 14.37 0.27
C HIS A 57 10.61 14.47 1.63
N HIS A 58 9.36 14.01 1.72
CA HIS A 58 8.59 13.96 2.96
C HIS A 58 8.87 12.67 3.78
N ARG A 59 9.56 11.69 3.19
CA ARG A 59 9.94 10.40 3.78
C ARG A 59 8.72 9.56 4.18
N THR A 60 7.72 9.52 3.30
CA THR A 60 6.44 8.87 3.53
C THR A 60 6.14 7.81 2.46
N LEU A 61 5.28 6.86 2.83
CA LEU A 61 4.70 5.88 1.91
C LEU A 61 3.18 5.90 2.06
N SER A 62 2.48 6.10 0.94
CA SER A 62 1.02 6.15 0.87
C SER A 62 0.50 5.20 -0.21
N TYR A 63 -0.71 4.68 0.00
CA TYR A 63 -1.36 3.73 -0.91
C TYR A 63 -2.68 4.29 -1.41
N PHE A 64 -3.03 3.94 -2.64
CA PHE A 64 -4.27 4.37 -3.29
C PHE A 64 -4.98 3.17 -3.93
N VAL A 65 -6.30 3.21 -3.95
CA VAL A 65 -7.14 2.28 -4.71
C VAL A 65 -7.96 3.10 -5.70
N ASN A 66 -7.78 2.84 -6.99
CA ASN A 66 -8.47 3.53 -8.08
C ASN A 66 -8.32 5.07 -8.04
N GLY A 67 -7.18 5.57 -7.57
CA GLY A 67 -6.90 7.00 -7.46
C GLY A 67 -7.26 7.62 -6.11
N GLU A 68 -8.06 6.93 -5.29
CA GLU A 68 -8.47 7.39 -3.96
C GLU A 68 -7.52 6.89 -2.86
N SER A 69 -7.28 7.70 -1.83
CA SER A 69 -6.40 7.31 -0.72
C SER A 69 -6.95 6.10 0.03
N GLN A 70 -6.13 5.07 0.20
CA GLN A 70 -6.49 3.85 0.91
C GLN A 70 -5.96 3.91 2.35
N GLY A 71 -6.60 4.75 3.16
CA GLY A 71 -6.24 5.00 4.55
C GLY A 71 -5.36 6.24 4.73
N PRO A 72 -4.75 6.42 5.92
CA PRO A 72 -3.81 7.51 6.19
C PRO A 72 -2.44 7.24 5.54
N ILE A 73 -1.48 8.14 5.74
CA ILE A 73 -0.07 7.88 5.43
C ILE A 73 0.38 6.61 6.15
N ALA A 74 0.83 5.61 5.40
CA ALA A 74 1.09 4.28 5.94
C ALA A 74 2.36 4.22 6.78
N PHE A 75 3.42 4.85 6.29
CA PHE A 75 4.71 4.87 6.96
C PHE A 75 5.37 6.23 6.82
N SER A 76 6.14 6.62 7.83
CA SER A 76 6.90 7.86 7.88
C SER A 76 8.34 7.59 8.32
N ASN A 77 9.21 8.58 8.18
CA ASN A 77 10.63 8.50 8.51
C ASN A 77 11.40 7.44 7.71
N LEU A 78 10.96 7.17 6.47
CA LEU A 78 11.66 6.27 5.56
C LEU A 78 13.02 6.85 5.16
N CYS A 79 14.07 6.04 5.25
CA CYS A 79 15.43 6.42 4.89
C CYS A 79 16.18 5.25 4.25
N GLY A 80 16.91 5.54 3.18
CA GLY A 80 17.72 4.56 2.45
C GLY A 80 17.24 4.34 1.02
N VAL A 81 17.60 3.17 0.47
CA VAL A 81 17.27 2.77 -0.89
C VAL A 81 16.14 1.75 -0.83
N TYR A 82 15.08 1.99 -1.61
CA TYR A 82 13.89 1.15 -1.65
C TYR A 82 13.65 0.63 -3.06
N PHE A 83 13.03 -0.54 -3.14
CA PHE A 83 12.64 -1.18 -4.39
C PHE A 83 11.13 -1.42 -4.37
N PRO A 84 10.42 -1.17 -5.49
CA PRO A 84 9.04 -1.62 -5.63
C PRO A 84 8.98 -3.15 -5.46
N ALA A 85 8.05 -3.63 -4.64
CA ALA A 85 7.90 -5.04 -4.32
C ALA A 85 6.43 -5.45 -4.33
N VAL A 86 6.18 -6.70 -4.70
CA VAL A 86 4.84 -7.29 -4.71
C VAL A 86 4.92 -8.75 -4.28
N SER A 87 4.03 -9.16 -3.38
CA SER A 87 3.86 -10.56 -2.97
C SER A 87 2.43 -10.99 -3.28
N ILE A 88 2.25 -12.05 -4.06
CA ILE A 88 0.94 -12.54 -4.53
C ILE A 88 0.84 -14.06 -4.40
N ASN A 89 -0.41 -14.55 -4.32
CA ASN A 89 -0.73 -15.97 -4.35
C ASN A 89 -1.09 -16.43 -5.78
N ARG A 90 -1.14 -17.76 -6.01
CA ARG A 90 -1.35 -18.39 -7.33
C ARG A 90 -2.56 -17.91 -8.14
N ASN A 91 -3.58 -17.36 -7.49
CA ASN A 91 -4.84 -16.94 -8.14
C ASN A 91 -4.89 -15.44 -8.46
N ILE A 92 -3.79 -14.71 -8.23
CA ILE A 92 -3.72 -13.27 -8.46
C ILE A 92 -2.77 -13.01 -9.62
N GLN A 93 -3.19 -12.17 -10.55
CA GLN A 93 -2.35 -11.62 -11.61
C GLN A 93 -2.36 -10.11 -11.49
N VAL A 94 -1.19 -9.50 -11.66
CA VAL A 94 -1.02 -8.05 -11.66
C VAL A 94 -0.19 -7.64 -12.88
N THR A 95 -0.43 -6.43 -13.37
CA THR A 95 0.40 -5.77 -14.38
C THR A 95 1.01 -4.54 -13.74
N LEU A 96 2.34 -4.38 -13.86
CA LEU A 96 3.03 -3.21 -13.33
C LEU A 96 3.02 -2.08 -14.37
N HIS A 97 2.46 -0.93 -13.99
CA HIS A 97 2.45 0.28 -14.81
C HIS A 97 3.44 1.29 -14.20
N THR A 98 4.44 1.71 -14.96
CA THR A 98 5.52 2.62 -14.50
C THR A 98 5.59 3.87 -15.37
N GLY A 99 6.50 4.80 -15.05
CA GLY A 99 6.64 6.07 -15.78
C GLY A 99 5.48 7.03 -15.54
N LEU A 100 4.76 6.86 -14.43
CA LEU A 100 3.66 7.72 -14.03
C LEU A 100 4.20 8.99 -13.36
N THR A 101 3.55 10.12 -13.60
CA THR A 101 3.75 11.34 -12.82
C THR A 101 3.18 11.13 -11.41
N PRO A 102 3.84 11.62 -10.35
CA PRO A 102 3.26 11.63 -9.02
C PRO A 102 1.87 12.32 -9.02
N PRO A 103 0.92 11.87 -8.18
CA PRO A 103 -0.34 12.57 -7.99
C PRO A 103 -0.10 14.04 -7.60
N ILE A 104 -0.92 14.95 -8.13
CA ILE A 104 -0.85 16.36 -7.74
C ILE A 104 -1.61 16.50 -6.43
N GLU A 105 -0.93 16.99 -5.39
CA GLU A 105 -1.59 17.48 -4.17
C GLU A 105 -2.50 18.64 -4.60
N THR A 106 -3.82 18.42 -4.64
CA THR A 106 -4.76 19.54 -4.80
C THR A 106 -4.72 20.33 -3.51
N SER A 107 -3.88 21.35 -3.44
CA SER A 107 -4.03 22.38 -2.41
C SER A 107 -5.40 23.02 -2.63
N ASP A 108 -6.32 22.83 -1.70
CA ASP A 108 -7.56 23.62 -1.64
C ASP A 108 -7.15 25.08 -1.54
N SER A 109 -7.13 25.77 -2.68
CA SER A 109 -6.75 27.17 -2.81
C SER A 109 -7.61 27.82 -3.88
N ASP A 110 -8.93 27.63 -3.76
CA ASP A 110 -9.94 28.39 -4.48
C ASP A 110 -11.11 28.71 -3.53
N GLU A 111 -10.82 29.33 -2.38
CA GLU A 111 -11.84 30.07 -1.61
C GLU A 111 -11.30 31.45 -1.24
N SER A 112 -11.33 32.37 -2.21
CA SER A 112 -11.34 33.82 -2.00
C SER A 112 -11.77 34.52 -3.30
N ALA A 113 -13.04 34.36 -3.65
CA ALA A 113 -13.72 35.28 -4.55
C ALA A 113 -15.23 35.26 -4.33
N VAL A 114 -15.69 35.99 -3.29
CA VAL A 114 -16.86 36.90 -3.34
C VAL A 114 -16.85 37.84 -2.15
#